data_AF-A0A6I3DA90-F1
#
_entry.id   AF-A0A6I3DA90-F1
#
_cell.length_a   1.000
_cell.length_b   1.000
_cell.length_c   1.000
_cell.angle_alpha   90.00
_cell.angle_beta   90.00
_cell.angle_gamma   90.00
#
_symmetry.space_group_name_H-M   'P 1'
#
loop_
_entity.id
_entity.type
_entity.pdbx_description
1 polymer ?
#
loop_
_entity_poly.entity_id
_entity_poly.type
_entity_poly.pdbx_seq_one_letter_code
_entity_poly.pdbx_strand_id
1 'polypeptide(L)'
;MDRIVNLAKRRGLVFPSSDIYGGFRSTWDYGPLGVLLKRNVKEAWWRSMVQMREDIVGLDAAILMAPRVWEASGHIDTFTDPLVDCKQCKERFRADQLPESGACPKCGTKGSFTEARQFNLMFKTFVGPVEDAASIAYLRPETAQGIFVNYANVQTTMRRKPPFGIAQVGKSFRNEITPGNFVYRTREFEQMEMEFFVPPEDGEKWFKYWCDERMSWYTDLGIAPDTLRLRQHETSELSHYSSGTADVEFMYPWGWGELEGVANRGDYDLRKHAEFSGQDLSYFDQEKDLRYVPHVIEPAAGADRATLAFLLSAYSEEEVETAAGKTETRTVLRLDPRLAPIKVAVLPL
;
A
#
# COMPACT_ATOMS: atom_id res chain seq x y z
N MET A 1 9.22 1.23 19.19
CA MET A 1 8.34 0.20 18.57
C MET A 1 7.82 -0.83 19.55
N ASP A 2 8.64 -1.41 20.43
CA ASP A 2 8.22 -2.50 21.31
C ASP A 2 6.98 -2.19 22.17
N ARG A 3 6.87 -0.94 22.65
CA ARG A 3 5.68 -0.47 23.39
C ARG A 3 4.39 -0.62 22.57
N ILE A 4 4.43 -0.31 21.28
CA ILE A 4 3.30 -0.38 20.35
C ILE A 4 2.95 -1.83 20.03
N VAL A 5 3.95 -2.67 19.75
CA VAL A 5 3.74 -4.11 19.50
C VAL A 5 3.12 -4.78 20.73
N ASN A 6 3.63 -4.46 21.93
CA ASN A 6 3.10 -4.96 23.19
C ASN A 6 1.68 -4.44 23.49
N LEU A 7 1.40 -3.18 23.20
CA LEU A 7 0.04 -2.64 23.30
C LEU A 7 -0.90 -3.36 22.33
N ALA A 8 -0.47 -3.54 21.09
CA ALA A 8 -1.27 -4.16 20.03
C ALA A 8 -1.66 -5.59 20.37
N LYS A 9 -0.72 -6.40 20.88
CA LYS A 9 -1.01 -7.75 21.35
C LYS A 9 -1.93 -7.75 22.58
N ARG A 10 -1.65 -6.92 23.60
CA ARG A 10 -2.43 -6.90 24.86
C ARG A 10 -3.85 -6.38 24.72
N ARG A 11 -4.10 -5.47 23.77
CA ARG A 11 -5.41 -4.83 23.57
C ARG A 11 -6.20 -5.40 22.40
N GLY A 12 -5.72 -6.44 21.74
CA GLY A 12 -6.43 -7.08 20.64
C GLY A 12 -6.50 -6.22 19.37
N LEU A 13 -5.41 -5.50 19.06
CA LEU A 13 -5.24 -4.80 17.79
C LEU A 13 -4.66 -5.72 16.74
N VAL A 14 -3.46 -6.28 16.96
CA VAL A 14 -2.76 -7.09 15.96
C VAL A 14 -2.05 -8.26 16.64
N PHE A 15 -2.12 -9.43 16.02
CA PHE A 15 -1.49 -10.68 16.45
C PHE A 15 -0.58 -11.25 15.35
N PRO A 16 0.50 -11.97 15.69
CA PRO A 16 1.19 -12.81 14.72
C PRO A 16 0.21 -13.84 14.13
N SER A 17 0.13 -13.93 12.80
CA SER A 17 -0.70 -14.97 12.18
C SER A 17 -0.17 -16.34 12.57
N SER A 18 -1.07 -17.28 12.85
CA SER A 18 -0.73 -18.66 13.23
C SER A 18 0.13 -18.75 14.51
N ASP A 19 -0.05 -17.84 15.49
CA ASP A 19 0.76 -17.75 16.73
C ASP A 19 0.88 -19.10 17.45
N ILE A 20 -0.23 -19.88 17.55
CA ILE A 20 -0.24 -21.19 18.22
C ILE A 20 0.59 -22.27 17.51
N TYR A 21 0.95 -22.05 16.24
CA TYR A 21 1.79 -22.94 15.43
C TYR A 21 3.24 -22.42 15.28
N GLY A 22 3.64 -21.43 16.09
CA GLY A 22 4.97 -20.80 16.01
C GLY A 22 5.01 -19.57 15.11
N GLY A 23 3.85 -19.11 14.63
CA GLY A 23 3.71 -17.95 13.78
C GLY A 23 4.05 -18.19 12.31
N PHE A 24 3.53 -17.34 11.44
CA PHE A 24 3.93 -17.29 10.03
C PHE A 24 4.56 -15.92 9.73
N ARG A 25 5.81 -15.95 9.23
CA ARG A 25 6.68 -14.77 9.16
C ARG A 25 6.10 -13.73 8.19
N SER A 26 5.92 -12.51 8.69
CA SER A 26 5.35 -11.35 7.96
C SER A 26 3.92 -11.50 7.47
N THR A 27 3.13 -12.24 8.24
CA THR A 27 1.67 -12.26 8.15
C THR A 27 1.10 -11.98 9.53
N TRP A 28 0.06 -11.16 9.59
CA TRP A 28 -0.51 -10.65 10.83
C TRP A 28 -2.03 -10.67 10.78
N ASP A 29 -2.65 -10.98 11.91
CA ASP A 29 -4.09 -10.98 12.07
C ASP A 29 -4.53 -9.73 12.86
N TYR A 30 -5.57 -9.05 12.38
CA TYR A 30 -6.18 -7.94 13.11
C TYR A 30 -7.23 -8.47 14.10
N GLY A 31 -7.02 -8.23 15.39
CA GLY A 31 -7.92 -8.63 16.47
C GLY A 31 -9.19 -7.76 16.56
N PRO A 32 -10.02 -7.94 17.61
CA PRO A 32 -11.32 -7.27 17.71
C PRO A 32 -11.28 -5.75 17.63
N LEU A 33 -10.29 -5.09 18.25
CA LEU A 33 -10.13 -3.63 18.12
C LEU A 33 -9.42 -3.25 16.82
N GLY A 34 -8.51 -4.09 16.36
CA GLY A 34 -7.72 -3.82 15.16
C GLY A 34 -8.55 -3.86 13.89
N VAL A 35 -9.47 -4.82 13.78
CA VAL A 35 -10.37 -4.91 12.62
C VAL A 35 -11.26 -3.68 12.53
N LEU A 36 -11.74 -3.16 13.67
CA LEU A 36 -12.52 -1.93 13.74
C LEU A 36 -11.68 -0.71 13.38
N LEU A 37 -10.45 -0.60 13.91
CA LEU A 37 -9.53 0.49 13.56
C LEU A 37 -9.23 0.50 12.05
N LYS A 38 -8.74 -0.63 11.51
CA LYS A 38 -8.38 -0.73 10.10
C LYS A 38 -9.59 -0.49 9.21
N ARG A 39 -10.77 -1.00 9.58
CA ARG A 39 -12.01 -0.70 8.86
C ARG A 39 -12.30 0.80 8.88
N ASN A 40 -12.25 1.47 10.02
CA ASN A 40 -12.50 2.92 10.10
C ASN A 40 -11.51 3.71 9.23
N VAL A 41 -10.24 3.32 9.17
CA VAL A 41 -9.25 3.93 8.27
C VAL A 41 -9.67 3.77 6.79
N LYS A 42 -10.03 2.56 6.37
CA LYS A 42 -10.48 2.29 4.99
C LYS A 42 -11.79 3.01 4.65
N GLU A 43 -12.74 3.07 5.58
CA GLU A 43 -14.01 3.77 5.40
C GLU A 43 -13.82 5.29 5.36
N ALA A 44 -12.90 5.84 6.16
CA ALA A 44 -12.55 7.26 6.10
C ALA A 44 -11.93 7.62 4.74
N TRP A 45 -11.07 6.75 4.21
CA TRP A 45 -10.49 6.91 2.87
C TRP A 45 -11.55 6.79 1.77
N TRP A 46 -12.40 5.76 1.85
CA TRP A 46 -13.48 5.56 0.86
C TRP A 46 -14.47 6.72 0.86
N ARG A 47 -14.79 7.25 2.04
CA ARG A 47 -15.62 8.44 2.18
C ARG A 47 -14.99 9.64 1.48
N SER A 48 -13.70 9.93 1.71
CA SER A 48 -13.03 11.08 1.10
C SER A 48 -12.79 10.94 -0.40
N MET A 49 -12.41 9.74 -0.85
CA MET A 49 -12.06 9.50 -2.25
C MET A 49 -13.29 9.26 -3.12
N VAL A 50 -14.36 8.66 -2.58
CA VAL A 50 -15.51 8.23 -3.40
C VAL A 50 -16.79 8.94 -2.99
N GLN A 51 -17.17 8.90 -1.72
CA GLN A 51 -18.52 9.36 -1.32
C GLN A 51 -18.67 10.88 -1.26
N MET A 52 -17.58 11.62 -1.03
CA MET A 52 -17.57 13.08 -0.98
C MET A 52 -17.17 13.72 -2.32
N ARG A 53 -17.02 12.90 -3.36
CA ARG A 53 -16.55 13.33 -4.69
C ARG A 53 -17.53 12.89 -5.77
N GLU A 54 -17.70 13.74 -6.77
CA GLU A 54 -18.55 13.40 -7.91
C GLU A 54 -17.75 12.79 -9.07
N ASP A 55 -16.43 12.96 -9.08
CA ASP A 55 -15.52 12.59 -10.16
C ASP A 55 -14.87 11.21 -9.97
N ILE A 56 -15.14 10.49 -8.88
CA ILE A 56 -14.56 9.17 -8.60
C ILE A 56 -15.66 8.12 -8.42
N VAL A 57 -15.43 6.91 -8.93
CA VAL A 57 -16.32 5.75 -8.76
C VAL A 57 -15.57 4.58 -8.13
N GLY A 58 -16.30 3.66 -7.50
CA GLY A 58 -15.72 2.48 -6.86
C GLY A 58 -15.61 1.27 -7.79
N LEU A 59 -14.62 0.42 -7.54
CA LEU A 59 -14.45 -0.92 -8.13
C LEU A 59 -14.01 -1.92 -7.05
N ASP A 60 -14.36 -3.19 -7.26
CA ASP A 60 -13.80 -4.33 -6.53
C ASP A 60 -13.47 -5.46 -7.51
N ALA A 61 -12.21 -5.51 -7.96
CA ALA A 61 -11.70 -6.50 -8.89
C ALA A 61 -11.21 -7.75 -8.15
N ALA A 62 -11.31 -8.90 -8.84
CA ALA A 62 -10.77 -10.16 -8.34
C ALA A 62 -9.26 -10.10 -8.09
N ILE A 63 -8.79 -10.94 -7.14
CA ILE A 63 -7.35 -11.13 -6.87
C ILE A 63 -6.69 -11.94 -8.00
N LEU A 64 -7.38 -12.99 -8.46
CA LEU A 64 -6.90 -13.85 -9.54
C LEU A 64 -7.25 -13.22 -10.88
N MET A 65 -6.23 -12.92 -11.65
CA MET A 65 -6.34 -12.35 -13.00
C MET A 65 -5.57 -13.23 -13.98
N ALA A 66 -5.93 -13.14 -15.27
CA ALA A 66 -5.22 -13.87 -16.32
C ALA A 66 -3.72 -13.51 -16.32
N PRO A 67 -2.79 -14.47 -16.45
CA PRO A 67 -1.34 -14.23 -16.44
C PRO A 67 -0.88 -13.11 -17.37
N ARG A 68 -1.53 -13.01 -18.54
CA ARG A 68 -1.26 -12.00 -19.57
C ARG A 68 -1.42 -10.55 -19.08
N VAL A 69 -2.21 -10.31 -18.02
CA VAL A 69 -2.32 -8.99 -17.36
C VAL A 69 -0.98 -8.58 -16.72
N TRP A 70 -0.29 -9.54 -16.11
CA TRP A 70 1.00 -9.34 -15.45
C TRP A 70 2.16 -9.29 -16.45
N GLU A 71 2.02 -9.97 -17.59
CA GLU A 71 2.91 -9.80 -18.74
C GLU A 71 2.79 -8.39 -19.32
N ALA A 72 1.56 -7.95 -19.62
CA ALA A 72 1.29 -6.64 -20.21
C ALA A 72 1.82 -5.48 -19.35
N SER A 73 1.60 -5.57 -18.03
CA SER A 73 2.08 -4.57 -17.06
C SER A 73 3.57 -4.67 -16.75
N GLY A 74 4.28 -5.69 -17.27
CA GLY A 74 5.72 -5.89 -17.05
C GLY A 74 6.09 -6.50 -15.69
N HIS A 75 5.12 -6.85 -14.85
CA HIS A 75 5.37 -7.42 -13.52
C HIS A 75 6.10 -8.76 -13.55
N ILE A 76 5.88 -9.58 -14.59
CA ILE A 76 6.58 -10.86 -14.71
C ILE A 76 8.10 -10.65 -14.89
N ASP A 77 8.50 -9.63 -15.63
CA ASP A 77 9.90 -9.40 -15.99
C ASP A 77 10.63 -8.46 -15.03
N THR A 78 9.93 -7.48 -14.46
CA THR A 78 10.58 -6.35 -13.75
C THR A 78 10.28 -6.29 -12.26
N PHE A 79 9.29 -7.04 -11.75
CA PHE A 79 8.91 -7.00 -10.34
C PHE A 79 9.82 -7.89 -9.47
N THR A 80 11.11 -7.57 -9.47
CA THR A 80 12.18 -8.39 -8.87
C THR A 80 13.03 -7.62 -7.87
N ASP A 81 13.40 -8.28 -6.77
CA ASP A 81 14.41 -7.78 -5.84
C ASP A 81 15.75 -8.53 -6.00
N PRO A 82 16.89 -7.87 -5.77
CA PRO A 82 18.18 -8.55 -5.77
C PRO A 82 18.34 -9.40 -4.50
N LEU A 83 18.29 -10.72 -4.66
CA LEU A 83 18.35 -11.71 -3.59
C LEU A 83 19.77 -12.28 -3.43
N VAL A 84 20.26 -12.32 -2.19
CA VAL A 84 21.49 -13.04 -1.81
C VAL A 84 21.23 -14.01 -0.65
N ASP A 85 21.93 -15.14 -0.65
CA ASP A 85 21.91 -16.13 0.43
C ASP A 85 23.21 -16.01 1.26
N CYS A 86 23.09 -15.99 2.59
CA CYS A 86 24.26 -16.14 3.46
C CYS A 86 24.73 -17.60 3.43
N LYS A 87 25.93 -17.87 2.93
CA LYS A 87 26.53 -19.20 2.81
C LYS A 87 26.65 -19.92 4.16
N GLN A 88 26.73 -19.17 5.27
CA GLN A 88 26.82 -19.72 6.63
C GLN A 88 25.45 -20.06 7.22
N CYS A 89 24.58 -19.08 7.41
CA CYS A 89 23.31 -19.29 8.10
C CYS A 89 22.14 -19.66 7.18
N LYS A 90 22.37 -19.67 5.85
CA LYS A 90 21.38 -19.96 4.79
C LYS A 90 20.17 -19.04 4.74
N GLU A 91 20.18 -17.94 5.50
CA GLU A 91 19.15 -16.92 5.37
C GLU A 91 19.30 -16.11 4.09
N ARG A 92 18.15 -15.63 3.65
CA ARG A 92 17.95 -14.82 2.45
C ARG A 92 17.84 -13.36 2.83
N PHE A 93 18.52 -12.51 2.08
CA PHE A 93 18.52 -11.06 2.28
C PHE A 93 18.40 -10.34 0.95
N ARG A 94 17.84 -9.14 1.01
CA ARG A 94 17.91 -8.15 -0.06
C ARG A 94 19.31 -7.56 -0.14
N ALA A 95 19.95 -7.67 -1.28
CA ALA A 95 21.34 -7.26 -1.47
C ALA A 95 21.54 -5.74 -1.28
N ASP A 96 20.57 -4.96 -1.72
CA ASP A 96 20.51 -3.49 -1.61
C ASP A 96 20.22 -3.00 -0.18
N GLN A 97 19.82 -3.90 0.73
CA GLN A 97 19.55 -3.58 2.13
C GLN A 97 20.59 -4.17 3.09
N LEU A 98 21.67 -4.74 2.56
CA LEU A 98 22.76 -5.23 3.39
C LEU A 98 23.60 -4.08 3.96
N PRO A 99 24.14 -4.24 5.18
CA PRO A 99 25.03 -3.23 5.74
C PRO A 99 26.30 -3.13 4.91
N GLU A 100 26.82 -1.92 4.72
CA GLU A 100 28.08 -1.66 3.98
C GLU A 100 29.25 -2.49 4.50
N SER A 101 29.23 -2.85 5.78
CA SER A 101 30.22 -3.73 6.41
C SER A 101 30.32 -5.13 5.78
N GLY A 102 29.35 -5.53 4.95
CA GLY A 102 29.24 -6.86 4.35
C GLY A 102 28.97 -7.98 5.35
N ALA A 103 28.65 -7.63 6.60
CA ALA A 103 28.35 -8.58 7.66
C ALA A 103 26.90 -9.09 7.53
N CYS A 104 26.72 -10.41 7.64
CA CYS A 104 25.39 -10.99 7.69
C CYS A 104 24.59 -10.45 8.90
N PRO A 105 23.40 -9.84 8.71
CA PRO A 105 22.62 -9.29 9.83
C PRO A 105 22.24 -10.33 10.90
N LYS A 106 22.08 -11.61 10.52
CA LYS A 106 21.77 -12.69 11.45
C LYS A 106 22.97 -13.28 12.19
N CYS A 107 24.06 -13.62 11.50
CA CYS A 107 25.17 -14.38 12.08
C CYS A 107 26.49 -13.60 12.14
N GLY A 108 26.53 -12.35 11.68
CA GLY A 108 27.71 -11.49 11.71
C GLY A 108 28.82 -11.85 10.72
N THR A 109 28.71 -12.98 10.00
CA THR A 109 29.78 -13.42 9.09
C THR A 109 29.90 -12.48 7.89
N LYS A 110 31.10 -11.90 7.70
CA LYS A 110 31.45 -11.04 6.57
C LYS A 110 31.79 -11.85 5.32
N GLY A 111 31.49 -11.31 4.14
CA GLY A 111 31.88 -11.91 2.85
C GLY A 111 31.24 -13.29 2.58
N SER A 112 30.16 -13.60 3.28
CA SER A 112 29.52 -14.92 3.22
C SER A 112 28.37 -14.99 2.22
N PHE A 113 28.08 -13.92 1.47
CA PHE A 113 26.95 -13.89 0.55
C PHE A 113 27.25 -14.61 -0.79
N THR A 114 26.21 -15.16 -1.40
CA THR A 114 26.23 -15.60 -2.80
C THR A 114 26.24 -14.40 -3.74
N GLU A 115 26.42 -14.65 -5.03
CA GLU A 115 26.09 -13.66 -6.06
C GLU A 115 24.60 -13.31 -5.99
N ALA A 116 24.27 -12.06 -6.30
CA ALA A 116 22.91 -11.59 -6.32
C ALA A 116 22.17 -12.17 -7.52
N ARG A 117 20.95 -12.66 -7.30
CA ARG A 117 20.03 -13.08 -8.36
C ARG A 117 18.72 -12.30 -8.25
N GLN A 118 18.09 -12.02 -9.39
CA GLN A 118 16.78 -11.37 -9.39
C GLN A 118 15.70 -12.36 -8.96
N PHE A 119 14.92 -11.97 -7.95
CA PHE A 119 13.84 -12.78 -7.40
C PHE A 119 12.51 -12.08 -7.60
N ASN A 120 11.63 -12.66 -8.40
CA ASN A 120 10.30 -12.11 -8.64
C ASN A 120 9.44 -12.18 -7.38
N LEU A 121 8.84 -11.04 -7.02
CA LEU A 121 8.08 -10.85 -5.79
C LEU A 121 6.61 -11.26 -5.92
N MET A 122 6.12 -11.67 -7.07
CA MET A 122 4.74 -12.16 -7.21
C MET A 122 4.59 -13.56 -6.61
N PHE A 123 3.50 -13.77 -5.86
CA PHE A 123 3.12 -15.13 -5.49
C PHE A 123 2.53 -15.84 -6.70
N LYS A 124 3.13 -16.97 -7.04
CA LYS A 124 2.67 -17.87 -8.10
C LYS A 124 1.80 -18.98 -7.52
N THR A 125 0.72 -19.30 -8.20
CA THR A 125 -0.20 -20.40 -7.88
C THR A 125 -0.66 -21.09 -9.17
N PHE A 126 -1.51 -22.12 -9.04
CA PHE A 126 -2.10 -22.85 -10.15
C PHE A 126 -3.63 -22.85 -10.01
N VAL A 127 -4.34 -22.53 -11.10
CA VAL A 127 -5.80 -22.54 -11.18
C VAL A 127 -6.22 -23.72 -12.04
N GLY A 128 -6.83 -24.72 -11.41
CA GLY A 128 -7.31 -25.93 -12.07
C GLY A 128 -6.90 -27.20 -11.34
N PRO A 129 -7.33 -28.37 -11.83
CA PRO A 129 -7.05 -29.65 -11.19
C PRO A 129 -5.62 -30.16 -11.44
N VAL A 130 -4.89 -29.55 -12.36
CA VAL A 130 -3.54 -29.98 -12.77
C VAL A 130 -2.59 -28.81 -12.64
N GLU A 131 -1.44 -29.02 -12.00
CA GLU A 131 -0.36 -28.04 -11.87
C GLU A 131 0.54 -28.07 -13.13
N ASP A 132 0.07 -27.44 -14.20
CA ASP A 132 0.83 -27.28 -15.45
C ASP A 132 1.08 -25.80 -15.81
N ALA A 133 1.85 -25.56 -16.87
CA ALA A 133 2.16 -24.19 -17.31
C ALA A 133 0.91 -23.39 -17.75
N ALA A 134 -0.13 -24.06 -18.24
CA ALA A 134 -1.36 -23.42 -18.69
C ALA A 134 -2.25 -22.98 -17.51
N SER A 135 -2.10 -23.63 -16.36
CA SER A 135 -2.82 -23.32 -15.12
C SER A 135 -2.16 -22.25 -14.26
N ILE A 136 -0.98 -21.72 -14.63
CA ILE A 136 -0.29 -20.70 -13.82
C ILE A 136 -1.21 -19.50 -13.60
N ALA A 137 -1.28 -19.04 -12.35
CA ALA A 137 -1.89 -17.78 -11.98
C ALA A 137 -1.03 -17.08 -10.93
N TYR A 138 -1.38 -15.84 -10.62
CA TYR A 138 -0.67 -15.03 -9.65
C TYR A 138 -1.65 -14.41 -8.66
N LEU A 139 -1.21 -14.27 -7.42
CA LEU A 139 -1.86 -13.36 -6.49
C LEU A 139 -1.35 -11.95 -6.80
N ARG A 140 -2.28 -11.02 -7.05
CA ARG A 140 -1.92 -9.67 -7.47
C ARG A 140 -0.95 -8.97 -6.49
N PRO A 141 0.13 -8.32 -6.98
CA PRO A 141 1.07 -7.57 -6.16
C PRO A 141 0.64 -6.12 -5.88
N GLU A 142 -0.36 -5.66 -6.63
CA GLU A 142 -1.03 -4.36 -6.54
C GLU A 142 -2.49 -4.49 -6.98
N THR A 143 -3.32 -3.48 -6.71
CA THR A 143 -4.75 -3.49 -7.06
C THR A 143 -5.05 -2.71 -8.36
N ALA A 144 -4.19 -1.77 -8.74
CA ALA A 144 -4.25 -0.92 -9.94
C ALA A 144 -4.60 -1.67 -11.24
N GLN A 145 -3.98 -2.84 -11.48
CA GLN A 145 -4.24 -3.61 -12.71
C GLN A 145 -5.71 -4.02 -12.87
N GLY A 146 -6.42 -4.26 -11.77
CA GLY A 146 -7.86 -4.53 -11.80
C GLY A 146 -8.69 -3.35 -12.30
N ILE A 147 -8.22 -2.12 -12.03
CA ILE A 147 -8.83 -0.88 -12.49
C ILE A 147 -8.56 -0.69 -13.98
N PHE A 148 -7.31 -0.83 -14.43
CA PHE A 148 -6.95 -0.62 -15.84
C PHE A 148 -7.70 -1.54 -16.79
N VAL A 149 -7.81 -2.84 -16.47
CA VAL A 149 -8.54 -3.79 -17.33
C VAL A 149 -10.06 -3.52 -17.37
N ASN A 150 -10.58 -2.75 -16.41
CA ASN A 150 -11.99 -2.35 -16.34
C ASN A 150 -12.24 -0.89 -16.75
N TYR A 151 -11.21 -0.14 -17.16
CA TYR A 151 -11.33 1.27 -17.51
C TYR A 151 -12.48 1.52 -18.50
N ALA A 152 -12.52 0.81 -19.63
CA ALA A 152 -13.55 1.00 -20.66
C ALA A 152 -14.96 0.62 -20.16
N ASN A 153 -15.07 -0.46 -19.38
CA ASN A 153 -16.34 -0.89 -18.77
C ASN A 153 -16.89 0.19 -17.85
N VAL A 154 -16.05 0.71 -16.95
CA VAL A 154 -16.46 1.74 -15.97
C VAL A 154 -16.74 3.07 -16.66
N GLN A 155 -15.86 3.51 -17.56
CA GLN A 155 -16.04 4.76 -18.32
C GLN A 155 -17.38 4.77 -19.05
N THR A 156 -17.72 3.67 -19.73
CA THR A 156 -18.96 3.53 -20.50
C THR A 156 -20.19 3.46 -19.59
N THR A 157 -20.18 2.56 -18.60
CA THR A 157 -21.36 2.30 -17.75
C THR A 157 -21.68 3.47 -16.82
N MET A 158 -20.66 4.18 -16.34
CA MET A 158 -20.80 5.34 -15.47
C MET A 158 -20.82 6.66 -16.24
N ARG A 159 -20.74 6.62 -17.58
CA ARG A 159 -20.74 7.78 -18.49
C ARG A 159 -19.73 8.86 -18.08
N ARG A 160 -18.55 8.42 -17.64
CA ARG A 160 -17.51 9.33 -17.15
C ARG A 160 -16.75 9.96 -18.31
N LYS A 161 -16.32 11.21 -18.12
CA LYS A 161 -15.41 11.94 -18.99
C LYS A 161 -14.17 12.30 -18.18
N PRO A 162 -12.94 12.15 -18.70
CA PRO A 162 -11.75 12.71 -18.05
C PRO A 162 -11.92 14.22 -17.78
N PRO A 163 -11.49 14.74 -16.62
CA PRO A 163 -10.87 14.00 -15.51
C PRO A 163 -11.88 13.21 -14.67
N PHE A 164 -11.59 11.93 -14.39
CA PHE A 164 -12.35 11.10 -13.44
C PHE A 164 -11.48 9.99 -12.86
N GLY A 165 -11.84 9.48 -11.69
CA GLY A 165 -11.12 8.42 -10.99
C GLY A 165 -11.90 7.11 -10.85
N ILE A 166 -11.16 6.03 -10.68
CA ILE A 166 -11.68 4.75 -10.22
C ILE A 166 -10.89 4.35 -8.98
N ALA A 167 -11.56 4.15 -7.86
CA ALA A 167 -10.96 3.80 -6.58
C ALA A 167 -11.26 2.35 -6.20
N GLN A 168 -10.29 1.70 -5.58
CA GLN A 168 -10.39 0.33 -5.10
C GLN A 168 -9.68 0.16 -3.77
N VAL A 169 -10.29 -0.66 -2.90
CA VAL A 169 -9.67 -1.11 -1.66
C VAL A 169 -9.67 -2.62 -1.66
N GLY A 170 -8.49 -3.23 -1.52
CA GLY A 170 -8.41 -4.69 -1.57
C GLY A 170 -7.05 -5.26 -1.21
N LYS A 171 -6.97 -6.59 -1.15
CA LYS A 171 -5.75 -7.30 -0.80
C LYS A 171 -4.74 -7.30 -1.95
N SER A 172 -3.47 -7.27 -1.59
CA SER A 172 -2.32 -7.48 -2.46
C SER A 172 -1.26 -8.31 -1.75
N PHE A 173 -0.40 -8.95 -2.54
CA PHE A 173 0.55 -9.93 -2.06
C PHE A 173 1.93 -9.70 -2.64
N ARG A 174 2.94 -9.56 -1.78
CA ARG A 174 4.35 -9.43 -2.20
C ARG A 174 5.18 -10.47 -1.47
N ASN A 175 5.93 -11.28 -2.21
CA ASN A 175 6.76 -12.36 -1.68
C ASN A 175 8.06 -11.81 -1.09
N GLU A 176 7.92 -10.95 -0.09
CA GLU A 176 8.98 -10.17 0.53
C GLU A 176 10.13 -11.06 1.03
N ILE A 177 11.35 -10.67 0.65
CA ILE A 177 12.60 -11.36 1.00
C ILE A 177 12.96 -11.04 2.45
N THR A 178 12.94 -9.75 2.83
CA THR A 178 13.37 -9.29 4.15
C THR A 178 12.18 -8.72 4.93
N PRO A 179 11.42 -9.59 5.62
CA PRO A 179 10.34 -9.15 6.50
C PRO A 179 10.85 -8.37 7.72
N GLY A 180 10.16 -7.29 8.10
CA GLY A 180 10.57 -6.44 9.22
C GLY A 180 9.52 -5.40 9.64
N ASN A 181 9.75 -4.77 10.80
CA ASN A 181 8.99 -3.62 11.29
C ASN A 181 7.47 -3.84 11.45
N PHE A 182 7.08 -4.98 12.02
CA PHE A 182 5.67 -5.29 12.36
C PHE A 182 4.78 -5.35 11.10
N VAL A 183 3.65 -4.64 11.08
CA VAL A 183 2.73 -4.59 9.92
C VAL A 183 3.22 -3.66 8.79
N TYR A 184 4.41 -3.06 8.91
CA TYR A 184 4.95 -2.16 7.89
C TYR A 184 5.40 -2.90 6.61
N ARG A 185 6.03 -4.08 6.77
CA ARG A 185 6.41 -4.98 5.67
C ARG A 185 5.82 -6.37 5.88
N THR A 186 4.76 -6.65 5.15
CA THR A 186 4.04 -7.92 5.19
C THR A 186 3.96 -8.54 3.81
N ARG A 187 3.69 -9.85 3.76
CA ARG A 187 3.50 -10.57 2.50
C ARG A 187 2.09 -10.49 1.95
N GLU A 188 1.15 -10.21 2.84
CA GLU A 188 -0.26 -9.97 2.57
C GLU A 188 -0.64 -8.67 3.26
N PHE A 189 -1.25 -7.75 2.52
CA PHE A 189 -1.70 -6.45 3.01
C PHE A 189 -2.89 -5.97 2.19
N GLU A 190 -3.54 -4.90 2.63
CA GLU A 190 -4.57 -4.22 1.88
C GLU A 190 -4.06 -2.85 1.41
N GLN A 191 -4.41 -2.50 0.17
CA GLN A 191 -4.15 -1.18 -0.39
C GLN A 191 -5.45 -0.42 -0.61
N MET A 192 -5.32 0.89 -0.65
CA MET A 192 -6.35 1.85 -1.01
C MET A 192 -5.77 2.66 -2.16
N GLU A 193 -6.12 2.28 -3.39
CA GLU A 193 -5.55 2.85 -4.61
C GLU A 193 -6.64 3.51 -5.44
N MET A 194 -6.26 4.55 -6.17
CA MET A 194 -7.16 5.26 -7.07
C MET A 194 -6.41 5.65 -8.34
N GLU A 195 -6.99 5.29 -9.49
CA GLU A 195 -6.47 5.69 -10.80
C GLU A 195 -7.28 6.88 -11.31
N PHE A 196 -6.66 8.05 -11.38
CA PHE A 196 -7.28 9.28 -11.87
C PHE A 196 -6.91 9.51 -13.33
N PHE A 197 -7.86 9.24 -14.23
CA PHE A 197 -7.71 9.38 -15.67
C PHE A 197 -7.90 10.83 -16.09
N VAL A 198 -6.89 11.44 -16.70
CA VAL A 198 -6.87 12.87 -17.03
C VAL A 198 -6.48 13.10 -18.49
N PRO A 199 -6.89 14.23 -19.10
CA PRO A 199 -6.28 14.70 -20.35
C PRO A 199 -4.76 14.82 -20.21
N PRO A 200 -3.96 14.44 -21.23
CA PRO A 200 -2.49 14.49 -21.15
C PRO A 200 -1.93 15.85 -20.73
N GLU A 201 -2.54 16.94 -21.19
CA GLU A 201 -2.13 18.30 -20.89
C GLU A 201 -2.33 18.70 -19.42
N ASP A 202 -3.20 18.00 -18.69
CA ASP A 202 -3.54 18.29 -17.29
C ASP A 202 -2.77 17.40 -16.29
N GLY A 203 -1.90 16.50 -16.75
CA GLY A 203 -1.21 15.51 -15.91
C GLY A 203 -0.47 16.11 -14.71
N GLU A 204 0.39 17.10 -14.93
CA GLU A 204 1.18 17.74 -13.87
C GLU A 204 0.30 18.49 -12.86
N LYS A 205 -0.77 19.15 -13.34
CA LYS A 205 -1.73 19.85 -12.51
C LYS A 205 -2.43 18.89 -11.53
N TRP A 206 -2.91 17.75 -12.04
CA TRP A 206 -3.59 16.76 -11.21
C TRP A 206 -2.62 15.99 -10.30
N PHE A 207 -1.39 15.75 -10.75
CA PHE A 207 -0.33 15.19 -9.92
C PHE A 207 -0.10 16.05 -8.66
N LYS A 208 0.09 17.37 -8.84
CA LYS A 208 0.25 18.29 -7.72
C LYS A 208 -0.99 18.33 -6.82
N TYR A 209 -2.18 18.42 -7.42
CA TYR A 209 -3.44 18.40 -6.67
C TYR A 209 -3.54 17.18 -5.76
N TRP A 210 -3.26 15.99 -6.29
CA TRP A 210 -3.34 14.75 -5.51
C TRP A 210 -2.27 14.66 -4.44
N CYS A 211 -1.04 15.12 -4.69
CA CYS A 211 -0.03 15.21 -3.64
C CYS A 211 -0.51 16.03 -2.43
N ASP A 212 -1.07 17.21 -2.68
CA ASP A 212 -1.59 18.11 -1.65
C ASP A 212 -2.82 17.51 -0.93
N GLU A 213 -3.77 16.96 -1.69
CA GLU A 213 -5.00 16.35 -1.18
C GLU A 213 -4.69 15.14 -0.27
N ARG A 214 -3.80 14.26 -0.70
CA ARG A 214 -3.43 13.05 0.07
C ARG A 214 -2.69 13.41 1.35
N MET A 215 -1.76 14.38 1.30
CA MET A 215 -1.08 14.90 2.50
C MET A 215 -2.08 15.53 3.49
N SER A 216 -3.06 16.29 2.98
CA SER A 216 -4.11 16.90 3.81
C SER A 216 -4.98 15.86 4.50
N TRP A 217 -5.27 14.72 3.85
CA TRP A 217 -6.10 13.66 4.43
C TRP A 217 -5.51 13.07 5.72
N TYR A 218 -4.20 12.86 5.76
CA TYR A 218 -3.52 12.33 6.95
C TYR A 218 -3.49 13.33 8.12
N THR A 219 -3.23 14.61 7.82
CA THR A 219 -3.20 15.67 8.84
C THR A 219 -4.59 15.98 9.39
N ASP A 220 -5.63 15.98 8.52
CA ASP A 220 -7.03 16.12 8.94
C ASP A 220 -7.45 15.02 9.91
N LEU A 221 -6.93 13.80 9.75
CA LEU A 221 -7.20 12.65 10.62
C LEU A 221 -6.27 12.53 11.83
N GLY A 222 -5.57 13.61 12.18
CA GLY A 222 -4.86 13.74 13.45
C GLY A 222 -3.39 13.31 13.44
N ILE A 223 -2.76 13.10 12.27
CA ILE A 223 -1.31 12.98 12.20
C ILE A 223 -0.66 14.37 12.30
N ALA A 224 0.32 14.50 13.19
CA ALA A 224 1.01 15.77 13.40
C ALA A 224 1.82 16.19 12.16
N PRO A 225 1.67 17.42 11.64
CA PRO A 225 2.32 17.85 10.40
C PRO A 225 3.85 17.74 10.39
N ASP A 226 4.50 17.87 11.54
CA ASP A 226 5.96 17.74 11.71
C ASP A 226 6.46 16.30 11.59
N THR A 227 5.55 15.32 11.69
CA THR A 227 5.84 13.89 11.49
C THR A 227 5.49 13.40 10.09
N LEU A 228 5.03 14.28 9.20
CA LEU A 228 4.73 14.00 7.80
C LEU A 228 5.59 14.84 6.87
N ARG A 229 5.99 14.27 5.74
CA ARG A 229 6.58 15.03 4.64
C ARG A 229 6.15 14.47 3.29
N LEU A 230 6.18 15.33 2.28
CA LEU A 230 6.08 14.92 0.89
C LEU A 230 7.50 14.85 0.31
N ARG A 231 7.96 13.66 -0.07
CA ARG A 231 9.28 13.44 -0.65
C ARG A 231 9.14 13.15 -2.15
N GLN A 232 9.63 14.05 -2.99
CA GLN A 232 9.72 13.77 -4.42
C GLN A 232 10.83 12.76 -4.70
N HIS A 233 10.56 11.82 -5.60
CA HIS A 233 11.55 10.86 -6.08
C HIS A 233 12.60 11.56 -6.95
N GLU A 234 13.85 11.14 -6.82
CA GLU A 234 14.87 11.51 -7.78
C GLU A 234 14.64 10.79 -9.12
N THR A 235 15.18 11.32 -10.22
CA THR A 235 15.01 10.71 -11.56
C THR A 235 15.48 9.25 -11.62
N SER A 236 16.47 8.86 -10.81
CA SER A 236 16.98 7.49 -10.68
C SER A 236 16.06 6.54 -9.91
N GLU A 237 15.14 7.07 -9.11
CA GLU A 237 14.19 6.31 -8.28
C GLU A 237 12.85 6.10 -9.00
N LEU A 238 12.57 6.89 -10.05
CA LEU A 238 11.34 6.77 -10.81
C LEU A 238 11.21 5.38 -11.45
N SER A 239 10.04 4.77 -11.28
CA SER A 239 9.67 3.58 -12.05
C SER A 239 9.66 3.91 -13.53
N HIS A 240 9.93 2.92 -14.40
CA HIS A 240 10.09 3.13 -15.85
C HIS A 240 8.87 3.74 -16.55
N TYR A 241 7.70 3.71 -15.91
CA TYR A 241 6.45 4.30 -16.40
C TYR A 241 6.09 5.64 -15.74
N SER A 242 6.80 6.08 -14.70
CA SER A 242 6.44 7.31 -13.97
C SER A 242 7.18 8.52 -14.52
N SER A 243 6.41 9.54 -14.89
CA SER A 243 6.91 10.88 -15.24
C SER A 243 7.14 11.78 -14.01
N GLY A 244 6.69 11.34 -12.84
CA GLY A 244 6.93 12.00 -11.56
C GLY A 244 6.24 11.24 -10.42
N THR A 245 6.95 11.02 -9.33
CA THR A 245 6.43 10.33 -8.14
C THR A 245 6.79 11.12 -6.89
N ALA A 246 5.85 11.19 -5.96
CA ALA A 246 6.09 11.73 -4.62
C ALA A 246 5.50 10.80 -3.56
N ASP A 247 6.25 10.56 -2.50
CA ASP A 247 5.81 9.76 -1.37
C ASP A 247 5.32 10.69 -0.25
N VAL A 248 4.13 10.40 0.28
CA VAL A 248 3.77 10.84 1.63
C VAL A 248 4.50 9.93 2.61
N GLU A 249 5.45 10.49 3.34
CA GLU A 249 6.25 9.75 4.31
C GLU A 249 5.91 10.15 5.74
N PHE A 250 5.94 9.16 6.63
CA PHE A 250 5.75 9.32 8.07
C PHE A 250 7.05 9.05 8.84
N MET A 251 7.27 9.80 9.90
CA MET A 251 8.39 9.60 10.82
C MET A 251 8.11 8.41 11.75
N TYR A 252 8.50 7.21 11.32
CA TYR A 252 8.45 6.02 12.17
C TYR A 252 9.58 6.04 13.21
N PRO A 253 9.50 5.21 14.26
CA PRO A 253 10.59 5.13 15.26
C PRO A 253 11.94 4.64 14.70
N TRP A 254 11.99 4.16 13.47
CA TRP A 254 13.21 3.78 12.74
C TRP A 254 13.60 4.79 11.66
N GLY A 255 12.90 5.92 11.53
CA GLY A 255 13.12 6.95 10.53
C GLY A 255 11.94 7.14 9.57
N TRP A 256 12.16 7.97 8.54
CA TRP A 256 11.17 8.23 7.50
C TRP A 256 10.82 6.97 6.71
N GLY A 257 9.54 6.76 6.45
CA GLY A 257 9.04 5.66 5.63
C GLY A 257 7.74 6.02 4.93
N GLU A 258 7.54 5.41 3.77
CA GLU A 258 6.42 5.63 2.85
C GLU A 258 5.08 5.12 3.41
N LEU A 259 4.06 6.00 3.40
CA LEU A 259 2.65 5.68 3.68
C LEU A 259 1.83 5.47 2.40
N GLU A 260 2.04 6.37 1.44
CA GLU A 260 1.28 6.49 0.21
C GLU A 260 2.18 7.09 -0.87
N GLY A 261 2.27 6.42 -2.01
CA GLY A 261 2.87 6.96 -3.22
C GLY A 261 1.82 7.70 -4.04
N VAL A 262 2.15 8.88 -4.55
CA VAL A 262 1.40 9.55 -5.62
C VAL A 262 2.29 9.53 -6.85
N ALA A 263 1.83 8.90 -7.94
CA ALA A 263 2.59 8.77 -9.18
C ALA A 263 1.83 9.36 -10.38
N ASN A 264 2.56 9.99 -11.30
CA ASN A 264 2.08 10.37 -12.62
C ASN A 264 2.60 9.35 -13.64
N ARG A 265 1.78 8.37 -13.97
CA ARG A 265 2.14 7.18 -14.75
C ARG A 265 2.05 7.39 -16.27
N GLY A 266 1.78 8.62 -16.70
CA GLY A 266 1.53 8.92 -18.10
C GLY A 266 0.40 8.06 -18.66
N ASP A 267 0.54 7.61 -19.90
CA ASP A 267 -0.42 6.73 -20.57
C ASP A 267 0.05 5.25 -20.64
N TYR A 268 1.08 4.89 -19.87
CA TYR A 268 1.75 3.59 -19.94
C TYR A 268 0.78 2.42 -19.76
N ASP A 269 0.02 2.43 -18.66
CA ASP A 269 -0.82 1.28 -18.27
C ASP A 269 -1.92 1.00 -19.31
N LEU A 270 -2.65 2.03 -19.74
CA LEU A 270 -3.69 1.90 -20.75
C LEU A 270 -3.11 1.51 -22.12
N ARG A 271 -1.96 2.05 -22.52
CA ARG A 271 -1.29 1.65 -23.77
C ARG A 271 -0.86 0.19 -23.74
N LYS A 272 -0.28 -0.26 -22.63
CA LYS A 272 0.18 -1.66 -22.50
C LYS A 272 -0.96 -2.64 -22.54
N HIS A 273 -2.05 -2.35 -21.84
CA HIS A 273 -3.25 -3.19 -21.92
C HIS A 273 -3.90 -3.15 -23.30
N ALA A 274 -3.95 -2.00 -23.97
CA ALA A 274 -4.45 -1.91 -25.34
C ALA A 274 -3.61 -2.75 -26.32
N GLU A 275 -2.27 -2.66 -26.23
CA GLU A 275 -1.31 -3.43 -27.03
C GLU A 275 -1.50 -4.94 -26.86
N PHE A 276 -1.58 -5.41 -25.61
CA PHE A 276 -1.67 -6.84 -25.32
C PHE A 276 -3.08 -7.42 -25.50
N SER A 277 -4.14 -6.64 -25.28
CA SER A 277 -5.52 -7.12 -25.41
C SER A 277 -6.11 -6.94 -26.81
N GLY A 278 -5.59 -6.01 -27.60
CA GLY A 278 -6.16 -5.58 -28.87
C GLY A 278 -7.43 -4.71 -28.73
N GLN A 279 -7.78 -4.29 -27.52
CA GLN A 279 -8.92 -3.40 -27.26
C GLN A 279 -8.48 -1.93 -27.33
N ASP A 280 -9.34 -1.06 -27.88
CA ASP A 280 -9.11 0.39 -27.86
C ASP A 280 -9.47 0.95 -26.47
N LEU A 281 -8.47 1.43 -25.75
CA LEU A 281 -8.62 2.09 -24.45
C LEU A 281 -8.43 3.62 -24.55
N SER A 282 -8.43 4.18 -25.76
CA SER A 282 -8.41 5.64 -25.96
C SER A 282 -9.77 6.27 -25.65
N TYR A 283 -9.74 7.56 -25.31
CA TYR A 283 -10.92 8.40 -25.12
C TYR A 283 -11.07 9.37 -26.30
N PHE A 284 -12.30 9.56 -26.75
CA PHE A 284 -12.64 10.56 -27.76
C PHE A 284 -13.40 11.71 -27.12
N ASP A 285 -12.76 12.87 -27.05
CA ASP A 285 -13.34 14.12 -26.57
C ASP A 285 -14.08 14.80 -27.72
N GLN A 286 -15.41 14.77 -27.65
CA GLN A 286 -16.29 15.37 -28.66
C GLN A 286 -16.23 16.90 -28.67
N GLU A 287 -15.89 17.53 -27.54
CA GLU A 287 -15.84 18.99 -27.43
C GLU A 287 -14.55 19.54 -28.07
N LYS A 288 -13.47 18.75 -28.00
CA LYS A 288 -12.16 19.08 -28.63
C LYS A 288 -11.93 18.42 -29.99
N ASP A 289 -12.84 17.54 -30.43
CA ASP A 289 -12.68 16.68 -31.62
C ASP A 289 -11.33 15.96 -31.65
N LEU A 290 -10.94 15.37 -30.51
CA LEU A 290 -9.62 14.79 -30.30
C LEU A 290 -9.71 13.41 -29.65
N ARG A 291 -8.92 12.46 -30.16
CA ARG A 291 -8.72 11.14 -29.56
C ARG A 291 -7.35 11.06 -28.88
N TYR A 292 -7.32 10.60 -27.63
CA TYR A 292 -6.09 10.43 -26.86
C TYR A 292 -6.19 9.27 -25.89
N VAL A 293 -5.05 8.75 -25.41
CA VAL A 293 -5.03 7.82 -24.28
C VAL A 293 -4.90 8.67 -23.01
N PRO A 294 -5.84 8.58 -22.05
CA PRO A 294 -5.74 9.35 -20.81
C PRO A 294 -4.44 9.07 -20.07
N HIS A 295 -3.88 10.11 -19.47
CA HIS A 295 -2.82 9.94 -18.48
C HIS A 295 -3.43 9.50 -17.15
N VAL A 296 -2.64 8.84 -16.31
CA VAL A 296 -3.09 8.31 -15.01
C VAL A 296 -2.27 8.95 -13.89
N ILE A 297 -2.99 9.54 -12.92
CA ILE A 297 -2.43 9.92 -11.62
C ILE A 297 -2.89 8.90 -10.58
N GLU A 298 -1.95 8.25 -9.92
CA GLU A 298 -2.18 7.15 -8.99
C GLU A 298 -1.78 7.54 -7.56
N PRO A 299 -2.74 7.86 -6.69
CA PRO A 299 -2.56 7.75 -5.24
C PRO A 299 -2.73 6.31 -4.77
N ALA A 300 -1.67 5.73 -4.19
CA ALA A 300 -1.62 4.36 -3.71
C ALA A 300 -1.18 4.28 -2.24
N ALA A 301 -2.15 4.14 -1.34
CA ALA A 301 -1.91 4.03 0.11
C ALA A 301 -1.94 2.57 0.60
N GLY A 302 -1.04 2.23 1.54
CA GLY A 302 -1.15 0.97 2.27
C GLY A 302 -2.09 1.09 3.48
N ALA A 303 -3.21 0.36 3.50
CA ALA A 303 -4.19 0.42 4.61
C ALA A 303 -3.57 0.00 5.94
N ASP A 304 -2.70 -1.03 5.92
CA ASP A 304 -1.99 -1.53 7.09
C ASP A 304 -0.94 -0.52 7.59
N ARG A 305 -0.19 0.12 6.67
CA ARG A 305 0.79 1.16 7.01
C ARG A 305 0.12 2.41 7.56
N ALA A 306 -0.98 2.85 6.94
CA ALA A 306 -1.79 3.98 7.42
C ALA A 306 -2.35 3.69 8.83
N THR A 307 -2.88 2.48 9.05
CA THR A 307 -3.37 2.06 10.38
C THR A 307 -2.27 2.09 11.43
N LEU A 308 -1.06 1.63 11.10
CA LEU A 308 0.10 1.70 11.99
C LEU A 308 0.52 3.15 12.27
N ALA A 309 0.51 4.02 11.26
CA ALA A 309 0.87 5.42 11.41
C ALA A 309 -0.11 6.18 12.32
N PHE A 310 -1.42 5.98 12.15
CA PHE A 310 -2.42 6.54 13.06
C PHE A 310 -2.26 6.02 14.49
N LEU A 311 -1.94 4.73 14.67
CA LEU A 311 -1.67 4.17 15.99
C LEU A 311 -0.42 4.77 16.64
N LEU A 312 0.65 4.97 15.86
CA LEU A 312 1.90 5.58 16.32
C LEU A 312 1.69 7.06 16.68
N SER A 313 1.04 7.81 15.81
CA SER A 313 0.75 9.24 16.01
C SER A 313 -0.16 9.48 17.23
N ALA A 314 -1.12 8.57 17.46
CA ALA A 314 -2.04 8.68 18.59
C ALA A 314 -1.45 8.21 19.93
N TYR A 315 -0.33 7.48 19.92
CA TYR A 315 0.21 6.91 21.16
C TYR A 315 0.77 8.00 22.07
N SER A 316 0.32 8.01 23.32
CA SER A 316 0.88 8.86 24.36
C SER A 316 0.89 8.14 25.72
N GLU A 317 1.80 8.59 26.59
CA GLU A 317 1.84 8.22 28.00
C GLU A 317 1.59 9.48 28.82
N GLU A 318 0.76 9.39 29.85
CA GLU A 318 0.50 10.50 30.76
C GLU A 318 0.57 10.02 32.21
N GLU A 319 1.12 10.89 33.07
CA GLU A 319 1.12 10.69 34.51
C GLU A 319 -0.22 11.16 35.08
N VAL A 320 -0.85 10.31 35.89
CA VAL A 320 -2.12 10.59 36.55
C VAL A 320 -2.01 10.35 38.05
N GLU A 321 -2.57 11.24 38.85
CA GLU A 321 -2.74 11.02 40.28
C GLU A 321 -3.95 10.12 40.54
N THR A 322 -3.73 9.04 41.28
CA THR A 322 -4.79 8.15 41.75
C THR A 322 -5.56 8.80 42.91
N ALA A 323 -6.77 8.30 43.18
CA ALA A 323 -7.56 8.73 44.35
C ALA A 323 -6.82 8.51 45.70
N ALA A 324 -5.78 7.67 45.72
CA ALA A 324 -4.92 7.42 46.87
C ALA A 324 -3.67 8.34 46.94
N GLY A 325 -3.57 9.35 46.07
CA GLY A 325 -2.46 10.30 46.03
C GLY A 325 -1.15 9.75 45.45
N LYS A 326 -1.19 8.62 44.73
CA LYS A 326 -0.03 8.07 44.02
C LYS A 326 -0.04 8.46 42.55
N THR A 327 1.12 8.83 42.01
CA THR A 327 1.32 9.04 40.57
C THR A 327 1.48 7.71 39.84
N GLU A 328 0.68 7.47 38.81
CA GLU A 328 0.77 6.31 37.94
C GLU A 328 0.86 6.74 36.47
N THR A 329 1.65 6.03 35.67
CA THR A 329 1.69 6.26 34.21
C THR A 329 0.61 5.43 33.52
N ARG A 330 -0.25 6.07 32.72
CA ARG A 330 -1.20 5.37 31.85
C ARG A 330 -0.92 5.62 30.38
N THR A 331 -1.21 4.61 29.57
CA THR A 331 -1.20 4.74 28.10
C THR A 331 -2.55 5.28 27.63
N VAL A 332 -2.52 6.29 26.77
CA VAL A 332 -3.70 6.83 26.08
C VAL A 332 -3.46 6.84 24.57
N LEU A 333 -4.48 6.43 23.80
CA LEU A 333 -4.50 6.58 22.35
C LEU A 333 -5.37 7.78 22.00
N ARG A 334 -4.75 8.88 21.59
CA ARG A 334 -5.40 10.12 21.13
C ARG A 334 -5.81 10.01 19.66
N LEU A 335 -6.55 8.96 19.32
CA LEU A 335 -7.06 8.74 17.96
C LEU A 335 -8.10 9.80 17.61
N ASP A 336 -8.15 10.22 16.35
CA ASP A 336 -9.28 10.99 15.84
C ASP A 336 -10.58 10.22 16.12
N PRO A 337 -11.66 10.89 16.61
CA PRO A 337 -12.93 10.24 16.90
C PRO A 337 -13.50 9.43 15.74
N ARG A 338 -13.25 9.84 14.48
CA ARG A 338 -13.66 9.12 13.27
C ARG A 338 -12.94 7.77 13.14
N LEU A 339 -11.71 7.66 13.61
CA LEU A 339 -10.91 6.43 13.54
C LEU A 339 -11.05 5.51 14.76
N ALA A 340 -11.42 6.04 15.93
CA ALA A 340 -11.50 5.27 17.18
C ALA A 340 -12.31 3.94 17.05
N PRO A 341 -11.80 2.77 17.45
CA PRO A 341 -12.51 1.49 17.31
C PRO A 341 -13.88 1.47 18.00
N ILE A 342 -13.96 2.10 19.18
CA ILE A 342 -15.17 2.22 19.99
C ILE A 342 -15.38 3.71 20.23
N LYS A 343 -16.57 4.22 19.90
CA LYS A 343 -16.88 5.65 20.02
C LYS A 343 -17.36 6.03 21.41
N VAL A 344 -18.12 5.14 22.05
CA VAL A 344 -18.74 5.36 23.37
C VAL A 344 -18.68 4.05 24.16
N ALA A 345 -18.33 4.14 25.44
CA ALA A 345 -18.43 3.05 26.40
C ALA A 345 -19.48 3.42 27.46
N VAL A 346 -20.47 2.54 27.67
CA VAL A 346 -21.49 2.69 28.73
C VAL A 346 -21.13 1.73 29.85
N LEU A 347 -20.78 2.27 31.01
CA LEU A 347 -20.25 1.53 32.15
C LEU A 347 -21.20 1.71 33.35
N PRO A 348 -22.12 0.76 33.62
CA PRO A 348 -22.95 0.82 34.82
C PRO A 348 -22.07 0.69 36.07
N LEU A 349 -22.47 1.39 37.14
CA LEU A 349 -21.73 1.44 38.40
C LEU A 349 -21.81 0.12 39.19
#